data_AF-A0A849GJM3-F1
#
_entry.id   AF-A0A849GJM3-F1
#
_cell.length_a   1.000
_cell.length_b   1.000
_cell.length_c   1.000
_cell.angle_alpha   90.00
_cell.angle_beta   90.00
_cell.angle_gamma   90.00
#
_symmetry.space_group_name_H-M   'P 1'
#
loop_
_entity.id
_entity.type
_entity.pdbx_description
1 polymer ?
#
loop_
_entity_poly.entity_id
_entity_poly.type
_entity_poly.pdbx_seq_one_letter_code
_entity_poly.pdbx_strand_id
1 'polypeptide(L)'
;MANTGVAAPEEVPAYSLGVGDRVKVTVYGHPDLSGEFEVDSAGRISLPLIQHVQAAGLTLQEFEYAVAEKLKPDYLRNPRVNAEILNYRPFYIIGEVKEPGSYPYVNGMTVINAVAVAGGFTYRAKTKKLIIVRGDGEARERLKASPDTVVFPGDVIEVAERFF
;
A
#
# COMPACT_ATOMS: atom_id res chain seq x y z
N MET A 1 -26.40 7.39 -33.11
CA MET A 1 -26.70 7.13 -31.68
C MET A 1 -25.39 6.80 -31.02
N ALA A 2 -25.00 7.56 -30.00
CA ALA A 2 -23.65 7.54 -29.43
C ALA A 2 -23.41 6.26 -28.62
N ASN A 3 -22.29 5.60 -28.92
CA ASN A 3 -21.79 4.41 -28.22
C ASN A 3 -21.16 4.89 -26.90
N THR A 4 -21.86 4.71 -25.78
CA THR A 4 -21.32 5.05 -24.46
C THR A 4 -20.39 3.92 -24.03
N GLY A 5 -19.09 4.13 -24.25
CA GLY A 5 -18.04 3.28 -23.71
C GLY A 5 -18.16 3.22 -22.19
N VAL A 6 -18.50 2.04 -21.68
CA VAL A 6 -18.37 1.72 -20.26
C VAL A 6 -16.88 1.79 -19.95
N ALA A 7 -16.45 2.82 -19.20
CA ALA A 7 -15.12 2.84 -18.64
C ALA A 7 -14.97 1.58 -17.78
N ALA A 8 -14.00 0.73 -18.12
CA ALA A 8 -13.65 -0.44 -17.33
C ALA A 8 -13.38 0.02 -15.88
N PRO A 9 -13.74 -0.79 -14.85
CA PRO A 9 -13.32 -0.48 -13.49
C PRO A 9 -11.80 -0.31 -13.53
N GLU A 10 -11.29 0.85 -13.12
CA GLU A 10 -9.86 1.03 -12.94
C GLU A 10 -9.40 -0.05 -11.97
N GLU A 11 -8.67 -1.04 -12.47
CA GLU A 11 -8.10 -2.10 -11.65
C GLU A 11 -7.29 -1.39 -10.57
N VAL A 12 -7.71 -1.53 -9.30
CA VAL A 12 -6.94 -1.04 -8.17
C VAL A 12 -5.56 -1.70 -8.32
N PRO A 13 -4.48 -0.94 -8.61
CA PRO A 13 -3.17 -1.54 -8.80
C PRO A 13 -2.88 -2.41 -7.59
N ALA A 14 -2.61 -3.68 -7.85
CA ALA A 14 -2.36 -4.66 -6.82
C ALA A 14 -1.24 -4.13 -5.93
N TYR A 15 -1.49 -4.09 -4.62
CA TYR A 15 -0.55 -3.54 -3.68
C TYR A 15 0.79 -4.28 -3.76
N SER A 16 1.85 -3.53 -4.07
CA SER A 16 3.22 -4.01 -4.00
C SER A 16 3.78 -3.76 -2.61
N LEU A 17 4.48 -4.76 -2.08
CA LEU A 17 5.20 -4.65 -0.82
C LEU A 17 6.23 -3.52 -0.91
N GLY A 18 6.35 -2.76 0.18
CA GLY A 18 7.32 -1.68 0.35
C GLY A 18 8.10 -1.84 1.65
N VAL A 19 9.18 -1.08 1.78
CA VAL A 19 9.98 -1.02 3.01
C VAL A 19 9.09 -0.63 4.20
N GLY A 20 9.22 -1.35 5.31
CA GLY A 20 8.42 -1.15 6.52
C GLY A 20 7.07 -1.87 6.54
N ASP A 21 6.70 -2.58 5.46
CA ASP A 21 5.54 -3.47 5.51
C ASP A 21 5.80 -4.65 6.43
N ARG A 22 4.77 -5.06 7.18
CA ARG A 22 4.79 -6.33 7.90
C ARG A 22 3.93 -7.36 7.19
N VAL A 23 4.51 -8.53 6.97
CA VAL A 23 3.90 -9.65 6.28
C VAL A 23 3.94 -10.87 7.19
N LYS A 24 2.78 -11.50 7.39
CA LYS A 24 2.67 -12.83 7.98
C LYS A 24 2.87 -13.86 6.89
N VAL A 25 3.91 -14.67 7.01
CA VAL A 25 4.18 -15.77 6.09
C VAL A 25 3.80 -17.08 6.78
N THR A 26 2.98 -17.86 6.08
CA THR A 26 2.54 -19.19 6.53
C THR A 26 3.03 -20.22 5.53
N VAL A 27 3.93 -21.08 5.97
CA VAL A 27 4.39 -22.25 5.21
C VAL A 27 3.63 -23.47 5.72
N TYR A 28 2.77 -24.03 4.89
CA TYR A 28 1.87 -25.10 5.30
C TYR A 28 2.64 -26.33 5.80
N GLY A 29 2.28 -26.82 6.99
CA GLY A 29 2.93 -27.95 7.65
C GLY A 29 4.29 -27.64 8.30
N HIS A 30 4.76 -26.38 8.24
CA HIS A 30 6.08 -25.97 8.73
C HIS A 30 5.96 -24.69 9.59
N PRO A 31 5.48 -24.81 10.84
CA PRO A 31 5.32 -23.66 11.73
C PRO A 31 6.66 -23.00 12.10
N ASP A 32 7.75 -23.75 12.05
CA ASP A 32 9.14 -23.30 12.21
C ASP A 32 9.63 -22.37 11.08
N LEU A 33 8.99 -22.45 9.91
CA LEU A 33 9.22 -21.58 8.75
C LEU A 33 8.17 -20.46 8.62
N SER A 34 7.17 -20.48 9.50
CA SER A 34 6.07 -19.52 9.50
C SER A 34 6.30 -18.43 10.55
N GLY A 35 5.77 -17.25 10.34
CA GLY A 35 5.94 -16.14 11.28
C GLY A 35 5.53 -14.79 10.72
N GLU A 36 5.78 -13.76 11.50
CA GLU A 36 5.62 -12.37 11.09
C GLU A 36 6.99 -11.78 10.76
N PHE A 37 7.10 -11.16 9.60
CA PHE A 37 8.34 -10.60 9.11
C PHE A 37 8.13 -9.18 8.59
N GLU A 38 9.19 -8.38 8.63
CA GLU A 38 9.18 -7.01 8.15
C GLU A 38 10.05 -6.89 6.89
N VAL A 39 9.62 -6.04 5.94
CA VAL A 39 10.43 -5.67 4.79
C VAL A 39 11.51 -4.68 5.24
N ASP A 40 12.77 -5.13 5.22
CA ASP A 40 13.92 -4.36 5.66
C ASP A 40 14.23 -3.15 4.75
N SER A 41 15.22 -2.34 5.15
CA SER A 41 15.65 -1.15 4.39
C SER A 41 16.25 -1.46 3.02
N ALA A 42 16.64 -2.71 2.75
CA ALA A 42 17.09 -3.18 1.45
C ALA A 42 15.92 -3.75 0.62
N GLY A 43 14.69 -3.70 1.12
CA GLY A 43 13.50 -4.21 0.45
C GLY A 43 13.37 -5.74 0.53
N ARG A 44 13.99 -6.39 1.51
CA ARG A 44 14.01 -7.85 1.65
C ARG A 44 13.31 -8.30 2.92
N ILE A 45 12.77 -9.51 2.89
CA ILE A 45 12.24 -10.20 4.07
C ILE A 45 13.21 -11.31 4.45
N SER A 46 13.52 -11.40 5.75
CA SER A 46 14.38 -12.45 6.30
C SER A 46 13.56 -13.61 6.85
N LEU A 47 13.57 -14.74 6.16
CA LEU A 47 12.87 -15.98 6.51
C LEU A 47 13.85 -17.03 7.04
N PRO A 48 13.40 -17.95 7.92
CA PRO A 48 14.21 -19.08 8.34
C PRO A 48 14.63 -19.94 7.14
N LEU A 49 15.84 -20.52 7.22
CA LEU A 49 16.51 -21.35 6.20
C LEU A 49 16.91 -20.65 4.90
N ILE A 50 16.07 -19.78 4.33
CA ILE A 50 16.33 -19.12 3.04
C ILE A 50 16.88 -17.69 3.17
N GLN A 51 17.02 -17.21 4.42
CA GLN A 51 17.54 -15.89 4.76
C GLN A 51 16.77 -14.79 4.00
N HIS A 52 17.43 -14.05 3.12
CA HIS A 52 16.85 -12.86 2.50
C HIS A 52 16.09 -13.20 1.21
N VAL A 53 14.83 -12.79 1.12
CA VAL A 53 14.00 -12.86 -0.09
C VAL A 53 13.63 -11.45 -0.51
N GLN A 54 13.81 -11.11 -1.79
CA GLN A 54 13.36 -9.81 -2.31
C GLN A 54 11.84 -9.71 -2.15
N ALA A 55 11.37 -8.62 -1.55
CA ALA A 55 9.95 -8.40 -1.27
C ALA A 55 9.48 -7.07 -1.84
N ALA A 56 10.24 -6.00 -1.66
CA ALA A 56 9.87 -4.68 -2.15
C ALA A 56 9.69 -4.68 -3.67
N GLY A 57 8.57 -4.09 -4.11
CA GLY A 57 8.15 -4.05 -5.51
C GLY A 57 7.32 -5.27 -5.95
N LEU A 58 7.32 -6.38 -5.20
CA LEU A 58 6.50 -7.56 -5.51
C LEU A 58 5.10 -7.42 -4.92
N THR A 59 4.11 -7.93 -5.64
CA THR A 59 2.81 -8.26 -5.07
C THR A 59 2.94 -9.42 -4.07
N LEU A 60 1.93 -9.62 -3.22
CA LEU A 60 1.91 -10.76 -2.29
C LEU A 60 2.05 -12.11 -3.02
N GLN A 61 1.37 -12.27 -4.17
CA GLN A 61 1.40 -13.50 -4.96
C GLN A 61 2.80 -13.77 -5.54
N GLU A 62 3.45 -12.74 -6.06
CA GLU A 62 4.83 -12.85 -6.56
C GLU A 62 5.82 -13.15 -5.42
N PHE A 63 5.60 -12.54 -4.25
CA PHE A 63 6.41 -12.82 -3.07
C PHE A 63 6.23 -14.27 -2.57
N GLU A 64 5.00 -14.78 -2.48
CA GLU A 64 4.71 -16.17 -2.15
C GLU A 64 5.44 -17.14 -3.09
N TYR A 65 5.38 -16.86 -4.39
CA TYR A 65 6.08 -17.63 -5.41
C TYR A 65 7.61 -17.59 -5.19
N ALA A 66 8.18 -16.41 -4.95
CA ALA A 66 9.61 -16.24 -4.70
C ALA A 66 10.09 -17.02 -3.45
N VAL A 67 9.28 -17.03 -2.38
CA VAL A 67 9.56 -17.81 -1.17
C VAL A 67 9.47 -19.31 -1.46
N ALA A 68 8.43 -19.75 -2.16
CA ALA A 68 8.25 -21.15 -2.52
C ALA A 68 9.39 -21.68 -3.40
N GLU A 69 9.85 -20.91 -4.39
CA GLU A 69 10.98 -21.28 -5.26
C GLU A 69 12.29 -21.39 -4.49
N LYS A 70 12.55 -20.51 -3.50
CA LYS A 70 13.74 -20.60 -2.66
C LYS A 70 13.71 -21.79 -1.68
N LEU A 71 12.54 -22.25 -1.28
CA LEU A 71 12.40 -23.42 -0.39
C LEU A 71 12.54 -24.76 -1.14
N LYS A 72 12.25 -24.79 -2.45
CA LYS A 72 12.23 -26.02 -3.26
C LYS A 72 13.54 -26.81 -3.35
N PRO A 73 14.67 -26.19 -3.76
CA PRO A 73 15.86 -26.95 -4.14
C PRO A 73 16.53 -27.65 -2.95
N ASP A 74 16.48 -27.04 -1.76
CA ASP A 74 17.32 -27.46 -0.63
C ASP A 74 16.53 -27.94 0.60
N TYR A 75 15.21 -27.65 0.68
CA TYR A 75 14.45 -27.85 1.93
C TYR A 75 13.12 -28.60 1.76
N LEU A 76 12.27 -28.22 0.78
CA LEU A 76 10.90 -28.72 0.67
C LEU A 76 10.55 -29.14 -0.76
N ARG A 77 9.97 -30.33 -0.95
CA ARG A 77 9.65 -30.79 -2.32
C ARG A 77 8.54 -29.99 -3.00
N ASN A 78 7.47 -29.66 -2.27
CA ASN A 78 6.30 -28.91 -2.75
C ASN A 78 5.80 -27.94 -1.67
N PRO A 79 6.54 -26.85 -1.37
CA PRO A 79 6.12 -25.87 -0.38
C PRO A 79 4.82 -25.19 -0.80
N ARG A 80 3.88 -25.04 0.13
CA ARG A 80 2.70 -24.19 -0.02
C ARG A 80 2.86 -23.00 0.91
N VAL A 81 2.96 -21.82 0.33
CA VAL A 81 3.22 -20.57 1.05
C VAL A 81 2.02 -19.65 0.86
N ASN A 82 1.59 -19.02 1.94
CA ASN A 82 0.59 -17.96 1.95
C ASN A 82 1.20 -16.76 2.69
N ALA A 83 1.02 -15.56 2.14
CA ALA A 83 1.51 -14.33 2.71
C ALA A 83 0.36 -13.33 2.88
N GLU A 84 0.28 -12.71 4.05
CA GLU A 84 -0.76 -11.73 4.38
C GLU A 84 -0.10 -10.46 4.92
N ILE A 85 -0.54 -9.30 4.44
CA ILE A 85 -0.10 -8.02 5.00
C ILE A 85 -0.80 -7.83 6.34
N LEU A 86 -0.01 -7.69 7.41
CA LEU A 86 -0.54 -7.45 8.75
C LEU A 86 -0.92 -6.00 8.94
N ASN A 87 -0.06 -5.09 8.48
CA ASN A 87 -0.25 -3.66 8.55
C ASN A 87 0.19 -3.04 7.23
N TYR A 88 -0.68 -2.25 6.62
CA TYR A 88 -0.32 -1.39 5.50
C TYR A 88 0.42 -0.15 6.01
N ARG A 89 1.27 0.42 5.15
CA ARG A 89 1.84 1.76 5.42
C ARG A 89 0.72 2.78 5.64
N PRO A 90 0.85 3.67 6.65
CA PRO A 90 -0.11 4.74 6.83
C PRO A 90 -0.12 5.67 5.62
N PHE A 91 -1.21 6.40 5.44
CA PHE A 91 -1.23 7.57 4.57
C PHE A 91 -1.11 8.84 5.42
N TYR A 92 -0.80 9.95 4.77
CA TYR A 92 -0.63 11.24 5.43
C TYR A 92 -1.60 12.26 4.83
N ILE A 93 -2.08 13.18 5.65
CA ILE A 93 -2.91 14.28 5.20
C ILE A 93 -2.43 15.60 5.81
N ILE A 94 -2.23 16.59 4.96
CA ILE A 94 -1.72 17.91 5.35
C ILE A 94 -2.52 19.04 4.71
N GLY A 95 -2.41 20.23 5.30
CA GLY A 95 -3.10 21.43 4.83
C GLY A 95 -4.48 21.61 5.49
N GLU A 96 -5.46 22.04 4.71
CA GLU A 96 -6.77 22.50 5.18
C GLU A 96 -7.76 21.37 5.55
N VAL A 97 -7.39 20.59 6.55
CA VAL A 97 -8.24 19.63 7.27
C VAL A 97 -8.23 19.94 8.76
N LYS A 98 -9.22 19.45 9.52
CA LYS A 98 -9.29 19.73 10.96
C LYS A 98 -8.12 19.15 11.73
N GLU A 99 -7.75 17.92 11.42
CA GLU A 99 -6.67 17.19 12.08
C GLU A 99 -5.67 16.69 11.02
N PRO A 100 -4.66 17.48 10.64
CA PRO A 100 -3.60 17.00 9.77
C PRO A 100 -2.68 16.03 10.52
N GLY A 101 -2.22 14.98 9.84
CA GLY A 101 -1.42 13.94 10.49
C GLY A 101 -1.26 12.66 9.68
N SER A 102 -0.81 11.61 10.36
CA SER A 102 -0.67 10.26 9.83
C SER A 102 -1.85 9.40 10.28
N TYR A 103 -2.39 8.60 9.35
CA TYR A 103 -3.59 7.79 9.58
C TYR A 103 -3.40 6.37 9.05
N PRO A 104 -3.99 5.36 9.72
CA PRO A 104 -3.96 3.98 9.25
C PRO A 104 -4.69 3.87 7.91
N TYR A 105 -4.11 3.12 6.97
CA TYR A 105 -4.71 2.86 5.68
C TYR A 105 -5.76 1.74 5.75
N VAL A 106 -6.84 1.90 5.00
CA VAL A 106 -7.86 0.86 4.77
C VAL A 106 -8.02 0.66 3.28
N ASN A 107 -8.05 -0.60 2.85
CA ASN A 107 -8.13 -0.93 1.43
C ASN A 107 -9.40 -0.36 0.76
N GLY A 108 -9.24 0.20 -0.43
CA GLY A 108 -10.32 0.80 -1.22
C GLY A 108 -10.79 2.16 -0.71
N MET A 109 -10.07 2.79 0.23
CA MET A 109 -10.45 4.11 0.71
C MET A 109 -10.14 5.21 -0.33
N THR A 110 -10.99 6.24 -0.34
CA THR A 110 -10.83 7.41 -1.22
C THR A 110 -10.39 8.64 -0.43
N VAL A 111 -10.04 9.72 -1.12
CA VAL A 111 -9.65 10.98 -0.48
C VAL A 111 -10.75 11.51 0.45
N ILE A 112 -12.04 11.36 0.10
CA ILE A 112 -13.12 11.80 0.97
C ILE A 112 -13.18 10.99 2.27
N ASN A 113 -12.89 9.68 2.21
CA ASN A 113 -12.80 8.84 3.41
C ASN A 113 -11.62 9.29 4.29
N ALA A 114 -10.46 9.54 3.68
CA ALA A 114 -9.28 10.05 4.37
C ALA A 114 -9.54 11.38 5.09
N VAL A 115 -10.17 12.33 4.39
CA VAL A 115 -10.55 13.63 4.96
C VAL A 115 -11.56 13.47 6.09
N ALA A 116 -12.52 12.55 5.98
CA ALA A 116 -13.50 12.30 7.02
C ALA A 116 -12.83 11.79 8.32
N VAL A 117 -11.87 10.87 8.20
CA VAL A 117 -11.07 10.38 9.35
C VAL A 117 -10.22 11.49 9.96
N ALA A 118 -9.77 12.47 9.15
CA ALA A 118 -9.06 13.68 9.60
C ALA A 118 -9.97 14.78 10.19
N GLY A 119 -11.21 14.44 10.57
CA GLY A 119 -12.18 15.38 11.15
C GLY A 119 -12.92 16.26 10.13
N GLY A 120 -12.68 16.06 8.83
CA GLY A 120 -13.27 16.82 7.73
C GLY A 120 -12.42 17.99 7.27
N PHE A 121 -12.86 18.62 6.18
CA PHE A 121 -12.25 19.85 5.65
C PHE A 121 -12.43 21.05 6.61
N THR A 122 -11.48 21.98 6.60
CA THR A 122 -11.70 23.31 7.18
C THR A 122 -12.59 24.16 6.26
N TYR A 123 -13.08 25.30 6.74
CA TYR A 123 -13.86 26.23 5.93
C TYR A 123 -13.06 26.89 4.80
N ARG A 124 -11.72 26.86 4.87
CA ARG A 124 -10.83 27.43 3.84
C ARG A 124 -10.36 26.39 2.83
N ALA A 125 -10.72 25.13 3.01
CA ALA A 125 -10.26 24.05 2.15
C ALA A 125 -10.72 24.20 0.70
N LYS A 126 -9.81 23.91 -0.23
CA LYS A 126 -10.11 23.82 -1.66
C LYS A 126 -10.51 22.40 -2.06
N THR A 127 -11.75 22.05 -1.77
CA THR A 127 -12.28 20.67 -1.93
C THR A 127 -12.28 20.12 -3.36
N LYS A 128 -12.18 20.98 -4.39
CA LYS A 128 -12.18 20.59 -5.82
C LYS A 128 -10.80 20.50 -6.46
N LYS A 129 -9.73 20.91 -5.76
CA LYS A 129 -8.36 20.85 -6.28
C LYS A 129 -7.45 20.25 -5.21
N LEU A 130 -7.59 18.95 -5.04
CA LEU A 130 -6.78 18.16 -4.12
C LEU A 130 -5.55 17.66 -4.87
N ILE A 131 -4.47 17.41 -4.13
CA ILE A 131 -3.24 16.83 -4.67
C ILE A 131 -2.93 15.57 -3.87
N ILE A 132 -2.58 14.49 -4.56
CA ILE A 132 -1.96 13.31 -3.95
C ILE A 132 -0.51 13.29 -4.39
N VAL A 133 0.40 13.14 -3.44
CA VAL A 133 1.78 12.75 -3.69
C VAL A 133 1.88 11.24 -3.51
N ARG A 134 2.20 10.51 -4.58
CA ARG A 134 2.28 9.04 -4.60
C ARG A 134 3.67 8.56 -4.94
N GLY A 135 4.09 7.46 -4.32
CA GLY A 135 5.37 6.80 -4.57
C GLY A 135 6.40 7.05 -3.47
N ASP A 136 7.53 6.37 -3.61
CA ASP A 136 8.60 6.34 -2.61
C ASP A 136 9.87 7.03 -3.11
N GLY A 137 10.59 7.71 -2.21
CA GLY A 137 11.88 8.34 -2.51
C GLY A 137 11.81 9.42 -3.60
N GLU A 138 12.72 9.32 -4.59
CA GLU A 138 12.83 10.28 -5.70
C GLU A 138 11.74 10.12 -6.77
N ALA A 139 10.99 9.00 -6.76
CA ALA A 139 9.92 8.71 -7.72
C ALA A 139 8.54 9.24 -7.29
N ARG A 140 8.51 10.27 -6.44
CA ARG A 140 7.26 10.86 -5.96
C ARG A 140 6.57 11.68 -7.04
N GLU A 141 5.39 11.26 -7.45
CA GLU A 141 4.56 11.96 -8.42
C GLU A 141 3.47 12.78 -7.73
N ARG A 142 3.27 14.01 -8.21
CA ARG A 142 2.19 14.91 -7.76
C ARG A 142 1.01 14.80 -8.71
N LEU A 143 -0.05 14.13 -8.27
CA LEU A 143 -1.25 13.84 -9.04
C LEU A 143 -2.39 14.78 -8.62
N LYS A 144 -3.16 15.26 -9.59
CA LYS A 144 -4.44 15.93 -9.29
C LYS A 144 -5.44 14.89 -8.83
N ALA A 145 -6.13 15.17 -7.73
CA ALA A 145 -7.11 14.26 -7.15
C ALA A 145 -8.49 14.92 -7.00
N SER A 146 -9.51 14.09 -7.00
CA SER A 146 -10.89 14.39 -6.60
C SER A 146 -11.20 13.71 -5.26
N PRO A 147 -12.32 14.05 -4.60
CA PRO A 147 -12.77 13.34 -3.41
C PRO A 147 -12.92 11.82 -3.60
N ASP A 148 -13.20 11.37 -4.83
CA ASP A 148 -13.40 9.96 -5.16
C ASP A 148 -12.11 9.23 -5.57
N THR A 149 -10.99 9.94 -5.69
CA THR A 149 -9.70 9.32 -6.03
C THR A 149 -9.30 8.33 -4.95
N VAL A 150 -8.91 7.12 -5.36
CA VAL A 150 -8.42 6.06 -4.47
C VAL A 150 -7.07 6.45 -3.88
N VAL A 151 -6.95 6.29 -2.57
CA VAL A 151 -5.73 6.49 -1.79
C VAL A 151 -4.98 5.16 -1.73
N PHE A 152 -3.66 5.20 -1.72
CA PHE A 152 -2.80 4.02 -1.53
C PHE A 152 -1.93 4.19 -0.29
N PRO A 153 -1.40 3.09 0.28
CA PRO A 153 -0.46 3.18 1.40
C PRO A 153 0.75 4.05 1.03
N GLY A 154 1.14 4.93 1.95
CA GLY A 154 2.24 5.88 1.74
C GLY A 154 1.87 7.17 1.00
N ASP A 155 0.65 7.30 0.47
CA ASP A 155 0.19 8.55 -0.17
C ASP A 155 0.22 9.73 0.82
N VAL A 156 0.56 10.92 0.32
CA VAL A 156 0.37 12.18 1.03
C VAL A 156 -0.72 12.98 0.33
N ILE A 157 -1.81 13.25 1.04
CA ILE A 157 -2.93 14.05 0.57
C ILE A 157 -2.70 15.50 1.00
N GLU A 158 -2.60 16.40 0.02
CA GLU A 158 -2.46 17.83 0.27
C GLU A 158 -3.78 18.55 -0.02
N VAL A 159 -4.29 19.25 0.99
CA VAL A 159 -5.50 20.07 0.88
C VAL A 159 -5.09 21.54 0.88
N ALA A 160 -5.16 22.18 -0.27
CA ALA A 160 -4.77 23.58 -0.42
C ALA A 160 -5.78 24.55 0.21
N GLU A 161 -5.28 25.71 0.65
CA GLU A 161 -6.10 26.84 1.09
C GLU A 161 -6.76 27.57 -0.11
N ARG A 162 -7.98 28.04 0.10
CA ARG A 162 -8.68 28.94 -0.81
C ARG A 162 -8.23 30.37 -0.54
N PHE A 163 -7.45 30.93 -1.46
CA PHE A 163 -7.24 32.38 -1.52
C PHE A 163 -8.52 33.08 -2.00
N PHE A 164 -8.83 34.20 -1.34
CA PHE A 164 -10.03 35.01 -1.52
C PHE A 164 -10.17 35.60 -2.92
#